data_AF-A0AAE0RUB4-F1
#
_entry.id   AF-A0AAE0RUB4-F1
#
_cell.length_a   1.000
_cell.length_b   1.000
_cell.length_c   1.000
_cell.angle_alpha   90.00
_cell.angle_beta   90.00
_cell.angle_gamma   90.00
#
_symmetry.space_group_name_H-M   'P 1'
#
loop_
_entity.id
_entity.type
_entity.pdbx_description
1 polymer ?
#
loop_
_entity_poly.entity_id
_entity_poly.type
_entity_poly.pdbx_seq_one_letter_code
_entity_poly.pdbx_strand_id
1 'polypeptide(L)'
;MVCVPGKRVEIVHSDDYFKTTSTAAHELGHSLGAIHDNSTSCKAKDTFIMSPLVAKFDPSEEYTKNPWLFTNESVQAFKTTLAN
;
A
#
# COMPACT_ATOMS: atom_id res chain seq x y z
N MET A 1 11.80 12.31 -3.38
CA MET A 1 12.00 11.97 -4.81
C MET A 1 12.39 10.50 -4.91
N VAL A 2 11.57 9.69 -5.61
CA VAL A 2 11.73 8.23 -5.79
C VAL A 2 12.99 7.89 -6.59
N CYS A 3 13.35 8.76 -7.54
CA CYS A 3 14.41 8.53 -8.52
C CYS A 3 15.81 8.91 -8.03
N VAL A 4 16.14 8.61 -6.76
CA VAL A 4 17.51 8.76 -6.24
C VAL A 4 18.16 7.38 -6.15
N PRO A 5 19.15 7.07 -7.01
CA PRO A 5 19.83 5.78 -6.98
C PRO A 5 20.32 5.44 -5.57
N GLY A 6 19.99 4.23 -5.09
CA GLY A 6 20.45 3.71 -3.80
C GLY A 6 19.77 4.26 -2.54
N LYS A 7 18.75 5.13 -2.65
CA LYS A 7 18.02 5.67 -1.48
C LYS A 7 16.62 5.11 -1.27
N ARG A 8 16.09 4.37 -2.24
CA ARG A 8 14.79 3.69 -2.17
C ARG A 8 15.02 2.24 -2.53
N VAL A 9 14.94 1.36 -1.53
CA VAL A 9 15.12 -0.08 -1.65
C VAL A 9 14.09 -0.73 -0.75
N GLU A 10 13.26 -1.59 -1.32
CA GLU A 10 12.23 -2.33 -0.63
C GLU A 10 12.61 -3.82 -0.59
N ILE A 11 12.35 -4.46 0.55
CA ILE A 11 12.58 -5.90 0.72
C ILE A 11 11.21 -6.54 0.92
N VAL A 12 10.80 -7.39 -0.03
CA VAL A 12 9.53 -8.10 0.03
C VAL A 12 9.79 -9.55 0.40
N HIS A 13 9.16 -10.01 1.48
CA HIS A 13 9.16 -11.42 1.85
C HIS A 13 8.03 -12.16 1.11
N SER A 14 8.31 -13.34 0.59
CA SER A 14 7.36 -14.12 -0.20
C SER A 14 7.02 -15.43 0.51
N ASP A 15 5.89 -15.42 1.20
CA ASP A 15 5.32 -16.62 1.83
C ASP A 15 4.17 -17.22 0.99
N ASP A 16 3.44 -16.37 0.24
CA ASP A 16 2.32 -16.74 -0.62
C ASP A 16 2.25 -15.78 -1.83
N TYR A 17 2.06 -16.32 -3.04
CA TYR A 17 2.09 -15.56 -4.31
C TYR A 17 1.21 -14.29 -4.33
N PHE A 18 -0.03 -14.37 -3.82
CA PHE A 18 -0.98 -13.25 -3.83
C PHE A 18 -0.67 -12.17 -2.80
N LYS A 19 -0.03 -12.54 -1.68
CA LYS A 19 0.37 -11.56 -0.65
C LYS A 19 1.59 -10.78 -1.11
N THR A 20 2.53 -11.44 -1.80
CA THR A 20 3.76 -10.81 -2.29
C THR A 20 3.49 -9.64 -3.23
N THR A 21 2.50 -9.74 -4.12
CA THR A 21 2.15 -8.63 -5.03
C THR A 21 1.54 -7.44 -4.29
N SER A 22 0.68 -7.69 -3.31
CA SER A 22 0.10 -6.65 -2.45
C SER A 22 1.18 -5.98 -1.59
N THR A 23 2.08 -6.76 -0.98
CA THR A 23 3.23 -6.23 -0.22
C THR A 23 4.17 -5.42 -1.10
N ALA A 24 4.50 -5.89 -2.30
CA ALA A 24 5.34 -5.10 -3.21
C ALA A 24 4.67 -3.76 -3.58
N ALA A 25 3.36 -3.75 -3.81
CA ALA A 25 2.62 -2.52 -4.07
C ALA A 25 2.59 -1.58 -2.85
N HIS A 26 2.50 -2.12 -1.64
CA HIS A 26 2.55 -1.37 -0.38
C HIS A 26 3.89 -0.63 -0.22
N GLU A 27 5.00 -1.34 -0.38
CA GLU A 27 6.32 -0.74 -0.22
C GLU A 27 6.63 0.28 -1.33
N LEU A 28 6.19 0.01 -2.57
CA LEU A 28 6.25 1.00 -3.64
C LEU A 28 5.44 2.26 -3.31
N GLY A 29 4.29 2.11 -2.64
CA GLY A 29 3.49 3.23 -2.15
C GLY A 29 4.25 4.11 -1.17
N HIS A 30 5.00 3.53 -0.22
CA HIS A 30 5.90 4.29 0.65
C HIS A 30 6.99 5.02 -0.13
N SER A 31 7.55 4.37 -1.14
CA SER A 31 8.53 4.98 -2.03
C SER A 31 7.98 6.24 -2.72
N LEU A 32 6.72 6.18 -3.15
CA LEU A 32 5.93 7.27 -3.73
C LEU A 32 5.34 8.25 -2.70
N GLY A 33 5.71 8.13 -1.43
CA GLY A 33 5.37 9.10 -0.37
C GLY A 33 4.04 8.86 0.33
N ALA A 34 3.34 7.76 0.05
CA ALA A 34 2.16 7.39 0.84
C ALA A 34 2.54 6.91 2.25
N ILE A 35 1.65 7.16 3.18
CA ILE A 35 1.71 6.65 4.57
C ILE A 35 0.62 5.59 4.75
N HIS A 36 0.63 4.92 5.91
CA HIS A 36 -0.36 3.90 6.22
C HIS A 36 -1.80 4.46 6.22
N ASP A 37 -2.74 3.71 5.66
CA ASP A 37 -4.18 3.95 5.70
C ASP A 37 -4.74 3.58 7.09
N ASN A 38 -4.57 4.47 8.06
CA ASN A 38 -5.09 4.30 9.43
C ASN A 38 -5.65 5.59 10.05
N SER A 39 -6.12 6.49 9.19
CA SER A 39 -6.68 7.77 9.58
C SER A 39 -8.15 7.65 10.01
N THR A 40 -8.78 8.76 10.37
CA THR A 40 -10.22 8.80 10.68
C THR A 40 -11.09 8.56 9.45
N SER A 41 -10.57 8.87 8.25
CA SER A 41 -11.23 8.75 6.94
C SER A 41 -11.03 7.39 6.28
N CYS A 42 -9.94 6.68 6.58
CA CYS A 42 -9.69 5.31 6.10
C CYS A 42 -9.26 4.40 7.25
N LYS A 43 -10.04 3.36 7.54
CA LYS A 43 -9.73 2.47 8.65
C LYS A 43 -8.78 1.39 8.17
N ALA A 44 -7.81 1.02 9.01
CA ALA A 44 -6.88 -0.07 8.70
C ALA A 44 -7.60 -1.39 8.34
N LYS A 45 -8.77 -1.64 8.95
CA LYS A 45 -9.61 -2.82 8.66
C LYS A 45 -10.28 -2.82 7.28
N ASP A 46 -10.23 -1.71 6.55
CA ASP A 46 -10.79 -1.61 5.20
C ASP A 46 -9.83 -2.18 4.14
N THR A 47 -8.61 -2.58 4.56
CA THR A 47 -7.64 -3.42 3.82
C THR A 47 -7.34 -2.95 2.39
N PHE A 48 -7.24 -1.63 2.21
CA PHE A 48 -6.57 -1.02 1.05
C PHE A 48 -5.06 -1.35 1.07
N ILE A 49 -4.38 -1.14 -0.06
CA ILE A 49 -2.96 -1.50 -0.23
C ILE A 49 -2.08 -0.88 0.85
N MET A 50 -2.31 0.38 1.26
CA MET A 50 -1.50 1.02 2.30
C MET A 50 -2.00 0.75 3.73
N SER A 51 -2.95 -0.16 3.94
CA SER A 51 -3.33 -0.56 5.29
C SER A 51 -2.11 -1.09 6.06
N PRO A 52 -1.94 -0.74 7.35
CA PRO A 52 -0.89 -1.32 8.18
C PRO A 52 -1.19 -2.76 8.61
N LEU A 53 -2.37 -3.29 8.28
CA LEU A 53 -2.72 -4.67 8.54
C LEU A 53 -2.34 -5.54 7.35
N VAL A 54 -1.77 -6.72 7.63
CA VAL A 54 -1.48 -7.72 6.60
C VAL A 54 -2.78 -8.09 5.89
N ALA A 55 -2.78 -7.99 4.56
CA ALA A 55 -3.90 -8.41 3.72
C ALA A 55 -4.25 -9.87 4.03
N LYS A 56 -5.43 -10.08 4.62
CA LYS A 56 -6.03 -11.40 4.76
C LYS A 56 -6.92 -11.63 3.55
N PHE A 57 -6.46 -12.50 2.66
CA PHE A 57 -7.25 -12.95 1.52
C PHE A 57 -8.18 -14.06 1.97
N ASP A 58 -9.26 -13.69 2.66
CA ASP A 58 -10.37 -14.59 2.96
C ASP A 58 -11.55 -14.24 2.06
N PRO A 59 -11.84 -15.05 1.02
CA PRO A 59 -12.93 -14.77 0.07
C PRO A 59 -14.33 -14.75 0.71
N SER A 60 -14.48 -15.15 1.97
CA SER A 60 -15.74 -15.03 2.73
C SER A 60 -15.91 -13.71 3.47
N GLU A 61 -14.85 -12.89 3.56
CA GLU A 61 -14.83 -11.64 4.32
C GLU A 61 -14.99 -10.40 3.41
N GLU A 62 -15.76 -9.41 3.88
CA GLU A 62 -16.14 -8.23 3.09
C GLU A 62 -14.94 -7.33 2.70
N TYR A 63 -13.84 -7.39 3.45
CA TYR A 63 -12.63 -6.60 3.23
C TYR A 63 -11.82 -7.03 1.99
N THR A 64 -12.16 -8.17 1.38
CA THR A 64 -11.62 -8.58 0.07
C THR A 64 -11.97 -7.65 -1.10
N LYS A 65 -12.80 -6.62 -0.87
CA LYS A 65 -13.17 -5.64 -1.89
C LYS A 65 -12.05 -4.64 -2.24
N ASN A 66 -11.08 -4.40 -1.35
CA ASN A 66 -10.07 -3.35 -1.53
C ASN A 66 -8.58 -3.78 -1.66
N PRO A 67 -8.18 -5.08 -1.73
CA PRO A 67 -6.77 -5.45 -1.64
C PRO A 67 -5.92 -5.00 -2.84
N TRP A 68 -6.57 -4.50 -3.89
CA TRP A 68 -5.95 -3.99 -5.12
C TRP A 68 -6.14 -2.47 -5.29
N LEU A 69 -6.68 -1.79 -4.27
CA LEU A 69 -7.02 -0.37 -4.34
C LEU A 69 -6.13 0.45 -3.41
N PHE A 70 -5.73 1.62 -3.89
CA PHE A 70 -5.18 2.69 -3.05
C PHE A 70 -6.31 3.63 -2.61
N THR A 71 -6.22 4.17 -1.40
CA THR A 71 -7.11 5.25 -0.95
C THR A 71 -6.85 6.54 -1.74
N ASN A 72 -7.81 7.47 -1.72
CA ASN A 72 -7.60 8.79 -2.30
C ASN A 72 -6.43 9.53 -1.60
N GLU A 73 -6.23 9.32 -0.29
CA GLU A 73 -5.11 9.91 0.47
C GLU A 73 -3.76 9.44 -0.10
N SER A 74 -3.61 8.13 -0.33
CA SER A 74 -2.43 7.55 -0.98
C SER A 74 -2.21 8.14 -2.38
N VAL A 75 -3.27 8.25 -3.19
CA VAL A 75 -3.18 8.82 -4.55
C VAL A 75 -2.76 10.30 -4.53
N GLN A 76 -3.22 11.09 -3.56
CA GLN A 76 -2.77 12.48 -3.42
C GLN A 76 -1.28 12.55 -3.04
N ALA A 77 -0.82 11.69 -2.12
CA ALA A 77 0.59 11.62 -1.76
C ALA A 77 1.47 11.27 -2.97
N PHE A 78 1.02 10.36 -3.83
CA PHE A 78 1.72 10.04 -5.09
C PHE A 78 1.82 11.25 -5.99
N LYS A 79 0.72 11.96 -6.22
CA LYS A 79 0.68 13.18 -7.05
C LYS A 79 1.61 14.25 -6.51
N THR A 80 1.58 14.51 -5.20
CA THR A 80 2.47 15.48 -4.56
C THR A 80 3.94 15.07 -4.70
N THR A 81 4.26 13.79 -4.52
CA THR A 81 5.65 13.31 -4.64
C THR A 81 6.16 13.38 -6.08
N LEU A 82 5.30 13.16 -7.08
CA LEU A 82 5.67 13.19 -8.51
C LEU A 82 5.68 14.60 -9.10
N ALA A 83 4.97 15.56 -8.49
CA ALA A 83 4.98 16.96 -8.89
C ALA A 83 6.23 17.73 -8.43
N ASN A 84 7.09 17.10 -7.61
CA ASN A 84 8.34 17.62 -7.07
C ASN A 84 9.55 16.92 -7.68
#